data_AF-A0A7R9W1W5-F1
#
_entry.id   AF-A0A7R9W1W5-F1
#
_cell.length_a   1.000
_cell.length_b   1.000
_cell.length_c   1.000
_cell.angle_alpha   90.00
_cell.angle_beta   90.00
_cell.angle_gamma   90.00
#
_symmetry.space_group_name_H-M   'P 1'
#
loop_
_entity.id
_entity.type
_entity.pdbx_description
1 polymer ?
#
loop_
_entity_poly.entity_id
_entity_poly.type
_entity_poly.pdbx_seq_one_letter_code
_entity_poly.pdbx_strand_id
1 'polypeptide(L)'
;VVDYYALTDYGFPFSLAATLGALLSSTDPIAVGSVLKRAGAPPRLQMHISGESLLNDGAAVVFYTIFSQQYLAQLGIVDSQITVAQGFGTFFRMAGGGIAVGLAFAAGLLVMLYELDRRLEPEYNVLQVVAALTFAYLSYYVSEQVCVMSGVVACVVCGIGARALGRGMITDNRMMDSYLALMEHLLNTLLFALGGVVW
;
A
#
# COMPACT_ATOMS: atom_id res chain seq x y z
N VAL A 1 18.46 -33.26 0.35
CA VAL A 1 19.11 -32.22 -0.48
C VAL A 1 18.63 -32.31 -1.94
N VAL A 2 17.44 -32.85 -2.18
CA VAL A 2 16.90 -33.12 -3.52
C VAL A 2 15.60 -32.31 -3.64
N ASP A 3 15.48 -31.59 -4.76
CA ASP A 3 14.27 -30.93 -5.31
C ASP A 3 13.84 -29.53 -4.81
N TYR A 4 14.70 -28.51 -4.98
CA TYR A 4 14.24 -27.11 -5.11
C TYR A 4 14.57 -26.45 -6.46
N TYR A 5 15.27 -27.16 -7.35
CA TYR A 5 15.63 -26.64 -8.69
C TYR A 5 14.53 -26.84 -9.75
N ALA A 6 13.42 -27.47 -9.41
CA ALA A 6 12.44 -27.97 -10.39
C ALA A 6 11.56 -26.90 -11.07
N LEU A 7 11.70 -25.61 -10.73
CA LEU A 7 10.85 -24.55 -11.30
C LEU A 7 11.57 -23.51 -12.16
N THR A 8 12.89 -23.54 -12.28
CA THR A 8 13.59 -22.67 -13.23
C THR A 8 14.72 -23.40 -13.93
N ASP A 9 14.67 -23.47 -15.25
CA ASP A 9 15.76 -23.95 -16.12
C ASP A 9 17.07 -23.18 -15.92
N TYR A 10 17.03 -22.08 -15.15
CA TYR A 10 18.14 -21.18 -14.81
C TYR A 10 18.86 -21.51 -13.48
N GLY A 11 18.41 -22.51 -12.72
CA GLY A 11 19.09 -22.95 -11.50
C GLY A 11 18.90 -22.04 -10.27
N PHE A 12 17.88 -21.18 -10.25
CA PHE A 12 17.59 -20.34 -9.08
C PHE A 12 16.77 -21.10 -8.03
N PRO A 13 17.02 -20.87 -6.72
CA PRO A 13 16.16 -21.41 -5.68
C PRO A 13 14.76 -20.77 -5.78
N PHE A 14 13.72 -21.58 -5.58
CA PHE A 14 12.33 -21.13 -5.68
C PHE A 14 12.02 -19.89 -4.82
N SER A 15 12.57 -19.81 -3.61
CA SER A 15 12.39 -18.68 -2.70
C SER A 15 12.88 -17.36 -3.29
N LEU A 16 14.00 -17.36 -4.01
CA LEU A 16 14.52 -16.20 -4.73
C LEU A 16 13.61 -15.83 -5.90
N ALA A 17 13.22 -16.82 -6.72
CA ALA A 17 12.32 -16.60 -7.85
C ALA A 17 10.96 -16.06 -7.39
N ALA A 18 10.42 -16.57 -6.29
CA ALA A 18 9.17 -16.10 -5.68
C ALA A 18 9.31 -14.70 -5.07
N THR A 19 10.47 -14.38 -4.46
CA THR A 19 10.76 -13.03 -3.95
C THR A 19 10.79 -12.01 -5.09
N LEU A 20 11.50 -12.33 -6.18
CA LEU A 20 11.52 -11.51 -7.39
C LEU A 20 10.14 -11.42 -8.02
N GLY A 21 9.40 -12.53 -8.10
CA GLY A 21 8.03 -12.56 -8.60
C GLY A 21 7.10 -11.65 -7.80
N ALA A 22 7.18 -11.67 -6.47
CA ALA A 22 6.42 -10.76 -5.63
C ALA A 22 6.79 -9.29 -5.90
N LEU A 23 8.09 -8.97 -6.01
CA LEU A 23 8.56 -7.61 -6.30
C LEU A 23 8.10 -7.10 -7.67
N LEU A 24 8.14 -7.96 -8.69
CA LEU A 24 7.71 -7.62 -10.06
C LEU A 24 6.19 -7.70 -10.27
N SER A 25 5.45 -8.30 -9.34
CA SER A 25 4.00 -8.45 -9.45
C SER A 25 3.26 -7.14 -9.26
N SER A 26 3.79 -6.20 -8.48
CA SER A 26 3.21 -4.86 -8.30
C SER A 26 3.16 -4.13 -9.64
N THR A 27 1.94 -3.76 -10.05
CA THR A 27 1.65 -3.13 -11.34
C THR A 27 1.25 -1.69 -11.12
N ASP A 28 1.94 -0.72 -11.74
CA ASP A 28 1.57 0.68 -11.66
C ASP A 28 0.48 1.03 -12.71
N PRO A 29 -0.76 1.38 -12.28
CA PRO A 29 -1.83 1.74 -13.19
C PRO A 29 -1.70 3.16 -13.73
N ILE A 30 -0.78 4.01 -13.23
CA ILE A 30 -0.76 5.45 -13.55
C ILE A 30 -0.54 5.67 -15.05
N ALA A 31 0.43 4.97 -15.64
CA ALA A 31 0.73 5.06 -17.07
C ALA A 31 -0.48 4.61 -17.91
N VAL A 32 -1.05 3.45 -17.58
CA VAL A 32 -2.19 2.85 -18.31
C VAL A 32 -3.46 3.68 -18.12
N GLY A 33 -3.70 4.20 -16.92
CA GLY A 33 -4.86 5.01 -16.55
C GLY A 33 -4.93 6.30 -17.34
N SER A 34 -3.78 6.96 -17.56
CA SER A 34 -3.71 8.17 -18.39
C SER A 34 -4.10 7.90 -19.86
N VAL A 35 -3.69 6.75 -20.41
CA VAL A 35 -4.02 6.31 -21.76
C VAL A 35 -5.50 5.93 -21.86
N LEU A 36 -6.02 5.16 -20.90
CA LEU A 36 -7.43 4.77 -20.83
C LEU A 36 -8.35 5.99 -20.74
N LYS A 37 -7.97 7.00 -19.96
CA LYS A 37 -8.72 8.25 -19.84
C LYS A 37 -8.76 9.01 -21.18
N ARG A 38 -7.64 9.06 -21.92
CA ARG A 38 -7.58 9.63 -23.27
C ARG A 38 -8.41 8.84 -24.29
N ALA A 39 -8.49 7.52 -24.12
CA ALA A 39 -9.29 6.62 -24.95
C ALA A 39 -10.81 6.67 -24.64
N GLY A 40 -11.24 7.49 -23.67
CA GLY A 40 -12.66 7.61 -23.32
C GLY A 40 -13.21 6.48 -22.46
N ALA A 41 -12.35 5.75 -21.72
CA ALA A 41 -12.76 4.67 -20.86
C ALA A 41 -13.73 5.15 -19.75
N PRO A 42 -14.78 4.37 -19.42
CA PRO A 42 -15.76 4.76 -18.42
C PRO A 42 -15.11 4.91 -17.03
N PRO A 43 -15.55 5.86 -16.19
CA PRO A 43 -14.98 6.08 -14.85
C PRO A 43 -14.96 4.83 -13.96
N ARG A 44 -15.94 3.93 -14.14
CA ARG A 44 -16.01 2.65 -13.43
C ARG A 44 -14.83 1.74 -13.76
N LEU A 45 -14.42 1.68 -15.03
CA LEU A 45 -13.28 0.84 -15.44
C LEU A 45 -11.97 1.40 -14.88
N GLN A 46 -11.81 2.73 -14.88
CA GLN A 46 -10.66 3.39 -14.27
C GLN A 46 -10.58 3.06 -12.77
N MET A 47 -11.71 3.10 -12.06
CA MET A 47 -11.77 2.75 -10.64
C MET A 47 -11.45 1.27 -10.37
N HIS A 48 -11.92 0.34 -11.20
CA HIS A 48 -11.58 -1.08 -11.06
C HIS A 48 -10.08 -1.34 -11.23
N ILE A 49 -9.46 -0.77 -12.26
CA ILE A 49 -8.03 -0.95 -12.52
C ILE A 49 -7.19 -0.34 -11.39
N SER A 50 -7.50 0.88 -10.96
CA SER A 50 -6.80 1.50 -9.83
C SER A 50 -6.97 0.69 -8.53
N GLY A 51 -8.16 0.15 -8.28
CA GLY A 51 -8.42 -0.69 -7.11
C GLY A 51 -7.66 -2.03 -7.15
N GLU A 52 -7.60 -2.67 -8.32
CA GLU A 52 -6.85 -3.90 -8.53
C GLU A 52 -5.35 -3.70 -8.28
N SER A 53 -4.75 -2.66 -8.88
CA SER A 53 -3.35 -2.33 -8.66
C SER A 53 -3.03 -2.02 -7.19
N LEU A 54 -3.90 -1.28 -6.51
CA LEU A 54 -3.69 -0.91 -5.11
C LEU A 54 -3.77 -2.12 -4.16
N LEU A 55 -4.66 -3.08 -4.44
CA LEU A 55 -4.69 -4.36 -3.72
C LEU A 55 -3.48 -5.23 -4.05
N ASN A 56 -3.06 -5.21 -5.31
CA ASN A 56 -1.88 -5.94 -5.79
C ASN A 56 -0.60 -5.45 -5.11
N ASP A 57 -0.40 -4.14 -4.97
CA ASP A 57 0.74 -3.55 -4.26
C ASP A 57 0.79 -3.99 -2.79
N GLY A 58 -0.36 -3.99 -2.11
CA GLY A 58 -0.47 -4.48 -0.73
C GLY A 58 -0.12 -5.97 -0.60
N ALA A 59 -0.57 -6.80 -1.56
CA ALA A 59 -0.26 -8.23 -1.59
C ALA A 59 1.20 -8.51 -1.93
N ALA A 60 1.77 -7.78 -2.89
CA ALA A 60 3.15 -7.88 -3.33
C ALA A 60 4.12 -7.68 -2.16
N VAL A 61 3.90 -6.67 -1.32
CA VAL A 61 4.71 -6.43 -0.11
C VAL A 61 4.62 -7.60 0.88
N VAL A 62 3.42 -8.13 1.13
CA VAL A 62 3.25 -9.26 2.07
C VAL A 62 3.96 -10.52 1.54
N PHE A 63 3.81 -10.84 0.26
CA PHE A 63 4.49 -11.97 -0.36
C PHE A 63 6.00 -11.77 -0.41
N TYR A 64 6.46 -10.55 -0.72
CA TYR A 64 7.88 -10.20 -0.67
C TYR A 64 8.46 -10.46 0.72
N THR A 65 7.79 -10.04 1.79
CA THR A 65 8.24 -10.29 3.17
C THR A 65 8.34 -11.79 3.47
N ILE A 66 7.35 -12.60 3.08
CA ILE A 66 7.35 -14.04 3.35
C ILE A 66 8.47 -14.75 2.58
N PHE A 67 8.58 -14.51 1.26
CA PHE A 67 9.55 -15.21 0.43
C PHE A 67 10.98 -14.73 0.65
N SER A 68 11.20 -13.44 0.92
CA SER A 68 12.53 -12.91 1.25
C SER A 68 13.03 -13.47 2.59
N GLN A 69 12.17 -13.58 3.61
CA GLN A 69 12.54 -14.23 4.86
C GLN A 69 12.88 -15.71 4.66
N GLN A 70 12.11 -16.42 3.82
CA GLN A 70 12.40 -17.81 3.49
C GLN A 70 13.76 -17.95 2.77
N TYR A 71 14.06 -17.05 1.82
CA TYR A 71 15.33 -17.04 1.10
C TYR A 71 16.52 -16.72 2.04
N LEU A 72 16.39 -15.70 2.89
CA LEU A 72 17.42 -15.34 3.87
C LEU A 72 17.68 -16.45 4.89
N ALA A 73 16.65 -17.20 5.29
CA ALA A 73 16.80 -18.36 6.15
C ALA A 73 17.55 -19.52 5.45
N GLN A 74 17.33 -19.72 4.15
CA GLN A 74 18.08 -20.72 3.37
C GLN A 74 19.57 -20.36 3.23
N LEU A 75 19.90 -19.07 3.22
CA LEU A 75 21.28 -18.58 3.24
C LEU A 75 21.93 -18.64 4.62
N GLY A 76 21.20 -19.04 5.67
CA GLY A 76 21.69 -19.05 7.06
C GLY A 76 21.87 -17.66 7.66
N ILE A 77 21.29 -16.62 7.04
CA ILE A 77 21.34 -15.24 7.52
C ILE A 77 20.34 -15.03 8.67
N VAL A 78 19.23 -15.77 8.65
CA VAL A 78 18.17 -15.71 9.66
C VAL A 78 17.88 -17.13 10.15
N ASP A 79 17.77 -17.30 11.47
CA ASP A 79 17.68 -18.62 12.12
C ASP A 79 16.27 -19.26 12.06
N SER A 80 15.32 -18.59 11.39
CA SER A 80 13.92 -19.00 11.31
C SER A 80 13.59 -19.68 9.98
N GLN A 81 13.61 -21.01 9.95
CA GLN A 81 13.02 -21.74 8.81
C GLN A 81 11.51 -21.54 8.81
N ILE A 82 10.99 -20.84 7.80
CA ILE A 82 9.54 -20.64 7.62
C ILE A 82 8.97 -21.84 6.87
N THR A 83 8.13 -22.61 7.55
CA THR A 83 7.31 -23.64 6.90
C THR A 83 6.16 -23.02 6.10
N VAL A 84 5.62 -23.76 5.12
CA VAL A 84 4.47 -23.29 4.32
C VAL A 84 3.30 -22.87 5.21
N ALA A 85 2.99 -23.64 6.27
CA ALA A 85 1.93 -23.32 7.22
C ALA A 85 2.19 -22.01 7.99
N GLN A 86 3.45 -21.75 8.40
CA GLN A 86 3.84 -20.49 9.02
C GLN A 86 3.78 -19.32 8.04
N GLY A 87 4.07 -19.56 6.75
CA GLY A 87 3.87 -18.58 5.69
C GLY A 87 2.41 -18.13 5.58
N PHE A 88 1.47 -19.07 5.54
CA PHE A 88 0.03 -18.75 5.57
C PHE A 88 -0.38 -17.99 6.84
N GLY A 89 0.10 -18.42 8.01
CA GLY A 89 -0.14 -17.71 9.26
C GLY A 89 0.39 -16.27 9.23
N THR A 90 1.58 -16.08 8.66
CA THR A 90 2.20 -14.76 8.49
C THR A 90 1.41 -13.88 7.52
N PHE A 91 0.91 -14.45 6.42
CA PHE A 91 0.05 -13.74 5.46
C PHE A 91 -1.20 -13.19 6.15
N PHE A 92 -1.97 -14.05 6.83
CA PHE A 92 -3.20 -13.61 7.52
C PHE A 92 -2.91 -12.62 8.64
N ARG A 93 -1.79 -12.80 9.35
CA ARG A 93 -1.35 -11.86 10.39
C ARG A 93 -1.01 -10.50 9.80
N MET A 94 -0.20 -10.44 8.74
CA MET A 94 0.22 -9.18 8.12
C MET A 94 -0.94 -8.46 7.43
N ALA A 95 -1.77 -9.18 6.68
CA ALA A 95 -2.93 -8.63 6.00
C ALA A 95 -4.03 -8.23 7.00
N GLY A 96 -4.44 -9.14 7.89
CA GLY A 96 -5.47 -8.90 8.89
C GLY A 96 -5.06 -7.85 9.92
N GLY A 97 -3.80 -7.89 10.38
CA GLY A 97 -3.24 -6.88 11.29
C GLY A 97 -3.14 -5.51 10.62
N GLY A 98 -2.72 -5.45 9.36
CA GLY A 98 -2.74 -4.22 8.56
C GLY A 98 -4.15 -3.63 8.46
N ILE A 99 -5.15 -4.46 8.15
CA ILE A 99 -6.56 -4.04 8.12
C ILE A 99 -7.01 -3.48 9.47
N ALA A 100 -6.74 -4.19 10.57
CA ALA A 100 -7.16 -3.77 11.90
C ALA A 100 -6.54 -2.41 12.30
N VAL A 101 -5.23 -2.22 12.06
CA VAL A 101 -4.55 -0.95 12.33
C VAL A 101 -5.09 0.16 11.43
N GLY A 102 -5.26 -0.11 10.13
CA GLY A 102 -5.81 0.85 9.17
C GLY A 102 -7.21 1.33 9.56
N LEU A 103 -8.08 0.42 10.02
CA LEU A 103 -9.42 0.78 10.52
C LEU A 103 -9.37 1.63 11.80
N ALA A 104 -8.45 1.32 12.72
CA ALA A 104 -8.27 2.11 13.93
C ALA A 104 -7.83 3.56 13.61
N PHE A 105 -6.87 3.72 12.70
CA PHE A 105 -6.44 5.04 12.24
C PHE A 105 -7.52 5.74 11.40
N ALA A 106 -8.28 5.03 10.58
CA ALA A 106 -9.43 5.59 9.88
C ALA A 106 -10.44 6.18 10.88
N ALA A 107 -10.79 5.43 11.93
CA ALA A 107 -11.71 5.90 12.96
C ALA A 107 -11.18 7.16 13.66
N GLY A 108 -9.89 7.19 14.01
CA GLY A 108 -9.25 8.39 14.59
C GLY A 108 -9.28 9.59 13.65
N LEU A 109 -9.00 9.38 12.36
CA LEU A 109 -9.07 10.43 11.34
C LEU A 109 -10.50 10.96 11.18
N LEU A 110 -11.51 10.09 11.19
CA LEU A 110 -12.92 10.50 11.08
C LEU A 110 -13.35 11.37 12.26
N VAL A 111 -12.95 11.01 13.49
CA VAL A 111 -13.18 11.84 14.67
C VAL A 111 -12.50 13.20 14.52
N MET A 112 -11.27 13.22 14.03
CA MET A 112 -10.54 14.47 13.82
C MET A 112 -11.18 15.33 12.73
N LEU A 113 -11.60 14.75 11.61
CA LEU A 113 -12.32 15.46 10.54
C LEU A 113 -13.64 16.04 11.06
N TYR A 114 -14.38 15.28 11.88
CA TYR A 114 -15.61 15.76 12.50
C TYR A 114 -15.38 16.98 13.42
N GLU A 115 -14.33 16.93 14.25
CA GLU A 115 -13.98 18.07 15.11
C GLU A 115 -13.51 19.28 14.31
N LEU A 116 -12.74 19.06 13.24
CA LEU A 116 -12.26 20.11 12.34
C LEU A 116 -13.43 20.79 11.62
N ASP A 117 -14.37 20.02 11.08
CA ASP A 117 -15.57 20.53 10.39
C ASP A 117 -16.43 21.43 11.29
N ARG A 118 -16.57 21.07 12.58
CA ARG A 118 -17.37 21.86 13.53
C ARG A 118 -16.71 23.11 14.05
N ARG A 119 -15.37 23.16 14.08
CA ARG A 119 -14.61 24.20 14.79
C ARG A 119 -13.90 25.19 13.88
N LEU A 120 -13.68 24.83 12.61
CA LEU A 120 -12.86 25.66 11.73
C LEU A 120 -13.69 26.48 10.76
N GLU A 121 -13.23 27.70 10.57
CA GLU A 121 -13.66 28.53 9.46
C GLU A 121 -13.17 27.92 8.12
N PRO A 122 -13.88 28.15 6.99
CA PRO A 122 -13.56 27.57 5.69
C PRO A 122 -12.13 27.85 5.18
N GLU A 123 -11.41 28.81 5.75
CA GLU A 123 -10.03 29.13 5.38
C GLU A 123 -9.01 28.08 5.84
N TYR A 124 -9.34 27.21 6.79
CA TYR A 124 -8.43 26.19 7.32
C TYR A 124 -8.57 24.80 6.67
N ASN A 125 -9.18 24.71 5.48
CA ASN A 125 -9.37 23.45 4.73
C ASN A 125 -8.06 22.68 4.47
N VAL A 126 -6.92 23.38 4.41
CA VAL A 126 -5.58 22.77 4.31
C VAL A 126 -5.33 21.79 5.46
N LEU A 127 -5.84 22.07 6.67
CA LEU A 127 -5.59 21.25 7.85
C LEU A 127 -6.25 19.87 7.74
N GLN A 128 -7.39 19.76 7.06
CA GLN A 128 -8.02 18.47 6.76
C GLN A 128 -7.13 17.62 5.84
N VAL A 129 -6.48 18.23 4.85
CA VAL A 129 -5.54 17.56 3.95
C VAL A 129 -4.31 17.07 4.72
N VAL A 130 -3.73 17.93 5.55
CA VAL A 130 -2.59 17.59 6.41
C VAL A 130 -2.95 16.47 7.38
N ALA A 131 -4.15 16.50 7.98
CA ALA A 131 -4.63 15.43 8.86
C ALA A 131 -4.77 14.11 8.10
N ALA A 132 -5.37 14.11 6.91
CA ALA A 132 -5.52 12.91 6.10
C ALA A 132 -4.15 12.27 5.76
N LEU A 133 -3.19 13.07 5.29
CA LEU A 133 -1.82 12.61 5.00
C LEU A 133 -1.10 12.10 6.24
N THR A 134 -1.24 12.81 7.36
CA THR A 134 -0.60 12.44 8.63
C THR A 134 -1.14 11.12 9.15
N PHE A 135 -2.46 10.92 9.15
CA PHE A 135 -3.06 9.65 9.60
C PHE A 135 -2.74 8.50 8.66
N ALA A 136 -2.72 8.74 7.34
CA ALA A 136 -2.29 7.73 6.37
C ALA A 136 -0.85 7.26 6.65
N TYR A 137 0.09 8.18 6.79
CA TYR A 137 1.49 7.84 7.10
C TYR A 137 1.67 7.23 8.50
N LEU A 138 0.97 7.73 9.52
CA LEU A 138 1.03 7.16 10.86
C LEU A 138 0.48 5.73 10.89
N SER A 139 -0.59 5.45 10.14
CA SER A 139 -1.14 4.10 10.03
C SER A 139 -0.13 3.12 9.41
N TYR A 140 0.60 3.58 8.38
CA TYR A 140 1.71 2.84 7.78
C TYR A 140 2.82 2.58 8.80
N TYR A 141 3.34 3.65 9.42
CA TYR A 141 4.47 3.58 10.35
C TYR A 141 4.17 2.69 11.56
N VAL A 142 3.02 2.88 12.21
CA VAL A 142 2.63 2.09 13.38
C VAL A 142 2.40 0.63 13.01
N SER A 143 1.74 0.37 11.89
CA SER A 143 1.50 -1.00 11.45
C SER A 143 2.82 -1.74 11.17
N GLU A 144 3.76 -1.10 10.49
CA GLU A 144 5.02 -1.73 10.09
C GLU A 144 6.05 -1.81 11.23
N GLN A 145 6.31 -0.69 11.92
CA GLN A 145 7.41 -0.61 12.90
C GLN A 145 7.00 -1.06 14.30
N VAL A 146 5.74 -0.84 14.69
CA VAL A 146 5.27 -1.16 16.05
C VAL A 146 4.56 -2.51 16.08
N CYS A 147 3.67 -2.76 15.12
CA CYS A 147 2.88 -3.97 15.09
C CYS A 147 3.52 -5.10 14.27
N VAL A 148 4.53 -4.82 13.44
CA VAL A 148 5.18 -5.81 12.55
C VAL A 148 4.15 -6.46 11.58
N MET A 149 3.27 -5.62 11.03
CA MET A 149 2.22 -5.97 10.08
C MET A 149 2.40 -5.20 8.76
N SER A 150 1.52 -5.40 7.78
CA SER A 150 1.64 -4.69 6.50
C SER A 150 1.21 -3.22 6.62
N GLY A 151 2.20 -2.32 6.64
CA GLY A 151 2.00 -0.87 6.64
C GLY A 151 1.25 -0.37 5.42
N VAL A 152 1.55 -0.91 4.23
CA VAL A 152 0.88 -0.54 2.98
C VAL A 152 -0.62 -0.84 3.06
N VAL A 153 -0.98 -2.05 3.55
CA VAL A 153 -2.39 -2.43 3.73
C VAL A 153 -3.07 -1.52 4.76
N ALA A 154 -2.40 -1.17 5.85
CA ALA A 154 -2.95 -0.24 6.84
C ALA A 154 -3.24 1.15 6.26
N CYS A 155 -2.30 1.69 5.47
CA CYS A 155 -2.45 2.98 4.78
C CYS A 155 -3.63 2.96 3.80
N VAL A 156 -3.72 1.92 2.97
CA VAL A 156 -4.83 1.70 2.04
C VAL A 156 -6.17 1.67 2.76
N VAL A 157 -6.28 0.88 3.82
CA VAL A 157 -7.53 0.73 4.58
C VAL A 157 -7.89 2.05 5.28
N CYS A 158 -6.90 2.78 5.79
CA CYS A 158 -7.09 4.11 6.35
C CYS A 158 -7.67 5.08 5.31
N GLY A 159 -7.08 5.14 4.12
CA GLY A 159 -7.54 6.00 3.03
C GLY A 159 -8.94 5.65 2.50
N ILE A 160 -9.23 4.35 2.35
CA ILE A 160 -10.57 3.88 1.97
C ILE A 160 -11.60 4.28 3.03
N GLY A 161 -11.30 4.08 4.31
CA GLY A 161 -12.17 4.49 5.41
C GLY A 161 -12.44 5.99 5.41
N ALA A 162 -11.39 6.80 5.21
CA ALA A 162 -11.49 8.25 5.10
C ALA A 162 -12.37 8.68 3.91
N ARG A 163 -12.21 8.05 2.73
CA ARG A 163 -12.99 8.40 1.53
C ARG A 163 -14.44 7.93 1.64
N ALA A 164 -14.69 6.75 2.20
CA ALA A 164 -16.03 6.16 2.28
C ALA A 164 -16.90 6.85 3.34
N LEU A 165 -16.34 7.13 4.52
CA LEU A 165 -17.08 7.65 5.67
C LEU A 165 -16.83 9.15 5.91
N GLY A 166 -15.68 9.68 5.49
CA GLY A 166 -15.26 11.05 5.74
C GLY A 166 -15.72 12.08 4.72
N ARG A 167 -16.25 11.66 3.57
CA ARG A 167 -16.61 12.55 2.46
C ARG A 167 -17.55 13.70 2.84
N GLY A 168 -18.49 13.44 3.77
CA GLY A 168 -19.43 14.45 4.27
C GLY A 168 -18.85 15.41 5.31
N MET A 169 -17.67 15.11 5.87
CA MET A 169 -16.97 15.92 6.86
C MET A 169 -15.79 16.71 6.27
N ILE A 170 -15.53 16.53 4.97
CA ILE A 170 -14.51 17.28 4.25
C ILE A 170 -15.17 18.51 3.64
N THR A 171 -14.70 19.69 4.02
CA THR A 171 -15.29 20.98 3.65
C THR A 171 -15.14 21.25 2.16
N ASP A 172 -13.96 21.01 1.60
CA ASP A 172 -13.68 21.13 0.17
C ASP A 172 -13.05 19.86 -0.38
N ASN A 173 -13.90 18.98 -0.90
CA ASN A 173 -13.50 17.72 -1.51
C ASN A 173 -12.66 17.93 -2.78
N ARG A 174 -12.90 19.01 -3.54
CA ARG A 174 -12.17 19.28 -4.78
C ARG A 174 -10.75 19.75 -4.47
N MET A 175 -10.61 20.58 -3.43
CA MET A 175 -9.31 20.97 -2.91
C MET A 175 -8.55 19.73 -2.43
N MET A 176 -9.14 18.91 -1.55
CA MET A 176 -8.54 17.66 -1.08
C MET A 176 -8.05 16.78 -2.25
N ASP A 177 -8.92 16.49 -3.21
CA ASP A 177 -8.59 15.66 -4.38
C ASP A 177 -7.45 16.28 -5.21
N SER A 178 -7.41 17.61 -5.34
CA SER A 178 -6.35 18.32 -6.07
C SER A 178 -5.00 18.23 -5.34
N TYR A 179 -4.97 18.43 -4.02
CA TYR A 179 -3.73 18.31 -3.25
C TYR A 179 -3.21 16.88 -3.22
N LEU A 180 -4.08 15.89 -3.03
CA LEU A 180 -3.67 14.48 -3.06
C LEU A 180 -3.15 14.07 -4.45
N ALA A 181 -3.80 14.51 -5.54
CA ALA A 181 -3.32 14.27 -6.89
C ALA A 181 -1.97 14.96 -7.18
N LEU A 182 -1.75 16.17 -6.66
CA LEU A 182 -0.46 16.85 -6.76
C LEU A 182 0.63 16.07 -6.00
N MET A 183 0.34 15.59 -4.79
CA MET A 183 1.28 14.76 -4.03
C MET A 183 1.58 13.44 -4.75
N GLU A 184 0.57 12.75 -5.27
CA GLU A 184 0.75 11.54 -6.08
C GLU A 184 1.68 11.81 -7.28
N HIS A 185 1.44 12.89 -8.02
CA HIS A 185 2.26 13.24 -9.17
C HIS A 185 3.72 13.56 -8.79
N LEU A 186 3.92 14.30 -7.70
CA LEU A 186 5.25 14.62 -7.19
C LEU A 186 5.99 13.37 -6.73
N LEU A 187 5.36 12.53 -5.91
CA LEU A 187 5.95 11.29 -5.39
C LEU A 187 6.27 10.32 -6.52
N ASN A 188 5.40 10.18 -7.51
CA ASN A 188 5.65 9.31 -8.66
C ASN A 188 6.81 9.83 -9.53
N THR A 189 6.86 11.14 -9.77
CA THR A 189 7.99 11.75 -10.51
C THR A 189 9.30 11.55 -9.77
N LEU A 190 9.32 11.70 -8.45
CA LEU A 190 10.48 11.43 -7.61
C LEU A 190 10.89 9.96 -7.67
N LEU A 191 9.93 9.03 -7.62
CA LEU A 191 10.18 7.59 -7.70
C LEU A 191 10.85 7.22 -9.02
N PHE A 192 10.33 7.70 -10.16
CA PHE A 192 10.95 7.46 -11.47
C PHE A 192 12.29 8.15 -11.63
N ALA A 193 12.46 9.38 -11.11
CA ALA A 193 13.74 10.08 -11.16
C ALA A 193 14.81 9.33 -10.35
N LEU A 194 14.48 8.89 -9.13
CA LEU A 194 15.38 8.09 -8.29
C LEU A 194 15.69 6.74 -8.94
N GLY A 195 14.68 6.06 -9.49
CA GLY A 195 14.89 4.85 -10.28
C GLY A 195 15.90 5.09 -11.40
N GLY A 196 15.69 6.14 -12.21
CA GLY A 196 16.60 6.49 -13.30
C GLY A 196 18.01 6.92 -12.89
N VAL A 197 18.24 7.32 -11.63
CA VAL A 197 19.58 7.65 -11.10
C VAL A 197 20.29 6.41 -10.53
N VAL A 198 19.54 5.48 -9.95
CA VAL A 198 20.09 4.25 -9.33
C VAL A 198 20.47 3.21 -10.39
N TRP A 199 19.88 3.28 -11.58
CA TRP A 199 20.22 2.48 -12.76
C TRP A 199 21.26 3.17 -13.65
#